data_AF-A0A1V5UGN8-F1
#
_entry.id   AF-A0A1V5UGN8-F1
#
_cell.length_a   1.000
_cell.length_b   1.000
_cell.length_c   1.000
_cell.angle_alpha   90.00
_cell.angle_beta   90.00
_cell.angle_gamma   90.00
#
_symmetry.space_group_name_H-M   'P 1'
#
loop_
_entity.id
_entity.type
_entity.pdbx_description
1 polymer ?
#
loop_
_entity_poly.entity_id
_entity_poly.type
_entity_poly.pdbx_seq_one_letter_code
_entity_poly.pdbx_strand_id
1 'polypeptide(L)'
;MKTFKTKWQNVNTKIESFFNMLYEGFMKFFRKHYLWLVFAVVLIASVIVRIAFFYYISGDMRYALLTWFNYLKANGGFKALGTYPWKETGITKPGDYPVAYINLLAFLSYFPIEGHISIKITNIICDYLLAFGVILLIREFNKSWFFSLISFTVLVFFPTSILNSAVWGQCDQLYVALIVWTLWLLLKNKHFLAMIVLGLATATKLQTTFFLPVLIFMWLNKKFKLRYFLVMFLAMFLTFIPSYIAGAPFGMPFEMYKLQISGLYKNANYGAGSIYAFFEFNKFYEGINAGAGLFVAFIAVGITLLFLYHYKVPATPKNIIFVSVLFSLVSPFFLPHMHERYFYMADVFLILYVLIYKRKYLYAVLMSFSSVLTYTHFLTGQYIFKFLDKDCVRLAALINLGLMIALMVDAKNVLEKDAEPAQLETNSEETKI
;
A
#
# COMPACT_ATOMS: atom_id res chain seq x y z
N MET A 1 55.73 52.10 4.62
CA MET A 1 54.72 51.37 5.43
C MET A 1 53.26 51.68 5.06
N LYS A 2 52.82 52.94 4.95
CA LYS A 2 51.41 53.29 4.64
C LYS A 2 50.89 52.72 3.30
N THR A 3 51.70 52.73 2.25
CA THR A 3 51.38 52.24 0.89
C THR A 3 51.20 50.72 0.78
N PHE A 4 51.91 49.96 1.61
CA PHE A 4 51.78 48.50 1.64
C PHE A 4 50.48 48.10 2.33
N LYS A 5 50.13 48.79 3.43
CA LYS A 5 48.88 48.57 4.18
C LYS A 5 47.64 48.86 3.32
N THR A 6 47.66 49.91 2.49
CA THR A 6 46.56 50.25 1.56
C THR A 6 46.45 49.26 0.39
N LYS A 7 47.57 48.82 -0.19
CA LYS A 7 47.55 47.75 -1.21
C LYS A 7 47.00 46.44 -0.65
N TRP A 8 47.41 46.08 0.57
CA TRP A 8 46.95 44.86 1.24
C TRP A 8 45.46 44.92 1.59
N GLN A 9 44.97 46.06 2.07
CA GLN A 9 43.53 46.30 2.27
C GLN A 9 42.75 46.17 0.96
N ASN A 10 43.22 46.77 -0.14
CA ASN A 10 42.56 46.64 -1.46
C ASN A 10 42.54 45.20 -1.99
N VAL A 11 43.59 44.42 -1.74
CA VAL A 11 43.62 42.98 -2.10
C VAL A 11 42.61 42.22 -1.24
N ASN A 12 42.55 42.47 0.06
CA ASN A 12 41.62 41.81 0.97
C ASN A 12 40.16 42.12 0.61
N THR A 13 39.84 43.37 0.27
CA THR A 13 38.49 43.76 -0.19
C THR A 13 38.11 43.10 -1.51
N LYS A 14 39.06 42.93 -2.44
CA LYS A 14 38.82 42.18 -3.69
C LYS A 14 38.57 40.69 -3.43
N ILE A 15 39.31 40.10 -2.50
CA ILE A 15 39.13 38.71 -2.08
C ILE A 15 37.76 38.53 -1.42
N GLU A 16 37.36 39.40 -0.49
CA GLU A 16 36.04 39.39 0.14
C GLU A 16 34.91 39.57 -0.87
N SER A 17 35.05 40.52 -1.81
CA SER A 17 34.08 40.73 -2.88
C SER A 17 33.92 39.49 -3.77
N PHE A 18 35.02 38.80 -4.10
CA PHE A 18 34.99 37.54 -4.83
C PHE A 18 34.26 36.43 -4.07
N PHE A 19 34.56 36.24 -2.78
CA PHE A 19 33.86 35.24 -1.96
C PHE A 19 32.39 35.57 -1.76
N ASN A 20 32.02 36.84 -1.61
CA ASN A 20 30.63 37.27 -1.54
C ASN A 20 29.89 37.00 -2.86
N MET A 21 30.54 37.25 -4.01
CA MET A 21 29.96 36.90 -5.31
C MET A 21 29.72 35.40 -5.46
N LEU A 22 30.68 34.57 -5.04
CA LEU A 22 30.52 33.11 -5.02
C LEU A 22 29.40 32.67 -4.08
N TYR A 23 29.34 33.25 -2.88
CA TYR A 23 28.29 32.98 -1.90
C TYR A 23 26.90 33.33 -2.44
N GLU A 24 26.72 34.52 -3.02
CA GLU A 24 25.46 34.94 -3.61
C GLU A 24 25.06 34.04 -4.81
N GLY A 25 26.04 33.68 -5.65
CA GLY A 25 25.83 32.72 -6.74
C GLY A 25 25.36 31.36 -6.22
N PHE A 26 26.04 30.82 -5.22
CA PHE A 26 25.67 29.58 -4.54
C PHE A 26 24.29 29.67 -3.89
N MET A 27 24.01 30.73 -3.13
CA MET A 27 22.73 30.91 -2.44
C MET A 27 21.57 31.07 -3.41
N LYS A 28 21.77 31.74 -4.54
CA LYS A 28 20.79 31.84 -5.61
C LYS A 28 20.49 30.46 -6.23
N PHE A 29 21.53 29.67 -6.51
CA PHE A 29 21.38 28.29 -6.97
C PHE A 29 20.66 27.42 -5.93
N PHE A 30 21.12 27.46 -4.67
CA PHE A 30 20.57 26.67 -3.58
C PHE A 30 19.10 27.00 -3.35
N ARG A 31 18.71 28.28 -3.22
CA ARG A 31 17.30 28.68 -3.06
C ARG A 31 16.42 28.22 -4.22
N LYS A 32 16.96 28.14 -5.44
CA LYS A 32 16.23 27.65 -6.61
C LYS A 32 16.07 26.12 -6.62
N HIS A 33 17.05 25.37 -6.08
CA HIS A 33 17.14 23.92 -6.26
C HIS A 33 17.12 23.08 -4.96
N TYR A 34 17.00 23.70 -3.78
CA TYR A 34 17.16 23.00 -2.50
C TYR A 34 16.21 21.81 -2.34
N LEU A 35 14.95 21.90 -2.79
CA LEU A 35 13.99 20.79 -2.70
C LEU A 35 14.45 19.58 -3.53
N TRP A 36 15.05 19.80 -4.70
CA TRP A 36 15.60 18.72 -5.53
C TRP A 36 16.85 18.11 -4.91
N LEU A 37 17.71 18.92 -4.30
CA LEU A 37 18.88 18.44 -3.57
C LEU A 37 18.46 17.59 -2.36
N VAL A 38 17.49 18.07 -1.57
CA VAL A 38 16.96 17.32 -0.43
C VAL A 38 16.29 16.04 -0.90
N PHE A 39 15.50 16.08 -1.98
CA PHE A 39 14.93 14.87 -2.59
C PHE A 39 16.00 13.86 -2.99
N ALA A 40 17.08 14.30 -3.64
CA ALA A 40 18.18 13.42 -4.02
C ALA A 40 18.86 12.78 -2.79
N VAL A 41 19.10 13.57 -1.74
CA VAL A 41 19.67 13.05 -0.46
C VAL A 41 18.73 12.03 0.18
N VAL A 42 17.43 12.32 0.27
CA VAL A 42 16.40 11.42 0.83
C VAL A 42 16.33 10.12 0.03
N LEU A 43 16.33 10.21 -1.31
CA LEU A 43 16.30 9.05 -2.19
C LEU A 43 17.55 8.18 -2.00
N ILE A 44 18.75 8.78 -2.03
CA ILE A 44 20.01 8.06 -1.86
C ILE A 44 20.07 7.39 -0.48
N ALA A 45 19.72 8.12 0.58
CA ALA A 45 19.69 7.56 1.94
C ALA A 45 18.68 6.40 2.06
N SER A 46 17.50 6.55 1.45
CA SER A 46 16.47 5.51 1.39
C SER A 46 16.97 4.24 0.69
N VAL A 47 17.71 4.39 -0.41
CA VAL A 47 18.33 3.27 -1.16
C VAL A 47 19.40 2.59 -0.31
N ILE A 48 20.30 3.37 0.32
CA ILE A 48 21.38 2.83 1.17
C ILE A 48 20.82 1.97 2.30
N VAL A 49 19.78 2.46 2.99
CA VAL A 49 19.11 1.71 4.07
C VAL A 49 18.58 0.37 3.56
N ARG A 50 17.99 0.33 2.36
CA ARG A 50 17.43 -0.91 1.78
C ARG A 50 18.51 -1.88 1.31
N ILE A 51 19.60 -1.37 0.72
CA ILE A 51 20.74 -2.19 0.29
C ILE A 51 21.37 -2.92 1.47
N ALA A 52 21.43 -2.29 2.65
CA ALA A 52 21.96 -2.90 3.86
C ALA A 52 21.27 -4.24 4.23
N PHE A 53 20.04 -4.46 3.76
CA PHE A 53 19.29 -5.68 4.03
C PHE A 53 19.29 -6.69 2.89
N PHE A 54 19.99 -6.48 1.77
CA PHE A 54 19.94 -7.40 0.62
C PHE A 54 20.21 -8.86 1.03
N TYR A 55 21.27 -9.09 1.80
CA TYR A 55 21.70 -10.42 2.22
C TYR A 55 20.95 -10.99 3.43
N TYR A 56 20.05 -10.23 4.05
CA TYR A 56 19.18 -10.78 5.09
C TYR A 56 18.07 -11.63 4.45
N ILE A 57 18.02 -12.92 4.76
CA ILE A 57 17.04 -13.86 4.18
C ILE A 57 15.98 -14.21 5.23
N SER A 58 14.77 -13.68 5.07
CA SER A 58 13.61 -14.00 5.92
C SER A 58 13.12 -15.44 5.74
N GLY A 59 12.27 -15.92 6.66
CA GLY A 59 11.65 -17.23 6.56
C GLY A 59 10.84 -17.42 5.27
N ASP A 60 9.98 -16.45 4.93
CA ASP A 60 9.22 -16.48 3.68
C ASP A 60 10.12 -16.45 2.44
N MET A 61 11.20 -15.66 2.46
CA MET A 61 12.15 -15.63 1.37
C MET A 61 12.79 -17.01 1.17
N ARG A 62 13.27 -17.63 2.26
CA ARG A 62 13.96 -18.92 2.23
C ARG A 62 13.04 -20.06 1.78
N TYR A 63 11.86 -20.17 2.38
CA TYR A 63 11.02 -21.36 2.25
C TYR A 63 9.94 -21.24 1.17
N ALA A 64 9.62 -20.03 0.73
CA ALA A 64 8.65 -19.78 -0.33
C ALA A 64 9.30 -19.12 -1.55
N LEU A 65 9.63 -17.83 -1.47
CA LEU A 65 9.95 -17.00 -2.64
C LEU A 65 11.17 -17.51 -3.42
N LEU A 66 12.26 -17.87 -2.74
CA LEU A 66 13.45 -18.43 -3.39
C LEU A 66 13.20 -19.82 -3.95
N THR A 67 12.42 -20.64 -3.25
CA THR A 67 12.05 -21.98 -3.74
C THR A 67 11.29 -21.87 -5.06
N TRP A 68 10.35 -20.93 -5.15
CA TRP A 68 9.58 -20.65 -6.36
C TRP A 68 10.47 -20.10 -7.48
N PHE A 69 11.27 -19.08 -7.17
CA PHE A 69 12.16 -18.45 -8.12
C PHE A 69 13.19 -19.43 -8.70
N ASN A 70 13.81 -20.25 -7.85
CA ASN A 70 14.83 -21.22 -8.28
C ASN A 70 14.22 -22.31 -9.15
N TYR A 71 12.99 -22.77 -8.84
CA TYR A 71 12.29 -23.70 -9.71
C TYR A 71 12.01 -23.09 -11.08
N LEU A 72 11.45 -21.88 -11.13
CA LEU A 72 11.20 -21.17 -12.40
C LEU A 72 12.51 -21.01 -13.19
N LYS A 73 13.59 -20.59 -12.53
CA LYS A 73 14.91 -20.43 -13.15
C LYS A 73 15.46 -21.74 -13.74
N ALA A 74 15.39 -22.83 -12.97
CA ALA A 74 15.88 -24.14 -13.39
C ALA A 74 15.05 -24.75 -14.54
N ASN A 75 13.79 -24.35 -14.68
CA ASN A 75 12.85 -24.92 -15.65
C ASN A 75 12.51 -23.97 -16.82
N GLY A 76 13.38 -23.01 -17.11
CA GLY A 76 13.28 -22.15 -18.30
C GLY A 76 12.33 -20.96 -18.15
N GLY A 77 12.21 -20.39 -16.95
CA GLY A 77 11.47 -19.17 -16.66
C GLY A 77 9.99 -19.29 -17.02
N PHE A 78 9.56 -18.60 -18.07
CA PHE A 78 8.17 -18.63 -18.54
C PHE A 78 7.72 -20.03 -18.99
N LYS A 79 8.64 -20.88 -19.48
CA LYS A 79 8.29 -22.26 -19.87
C LYS A 79 7.80 -23.09 -18.68
N ALA A 80 8.30 -22.83 -17.48
CA ALA A 80 7.88 -23.52 -16.25
C ALA A 80 6.41 -23.23 -15.88
N LEU A 81 5.84 -22.13 -16.41
CA LEU A 81 4.42 -21.79 -16.26
C LEU A 81 3.50 -22.69 -17.11
N GLY A 82 3.97 -23.78 -17.70
CA GLY A 82 3.08 -24.84 -18.21
C GLY A 82 2.59 -25.76 -17.09
N THR A 83 3.34 -25.83 -16.00
CA THR A 83 3.16 -26.82 -14.93
C THR A 83 3.13 -26.20 -13.54
N TYR A 84 3.87 -25.14 -13.27
CA TYR A 84 4.00 -24.55 -11.93
C TYR A 84 3.18 -23.26 -11.76
N PRO A 85 2.49 -23.04 -10.61
CA PRO A 85 2.48 -23.86 -9.39
C PRO A 85 1.35 -24.90 -9.25
N TRP A 86 0.51 -25.11 -10.28
CA TRP A 86 -0.73 -25.91 -10.18
C TRP A 86 -0.56 -27.42 -10.35
N LYS A 87 0.56 -27.89 -10.89
CA LYS A 87 0.92 -29.32 -10.85
C LYS A 87 1.89 -29.56 -9.71
N GLU A 88 1.89 -30.78 -9.20
CA GLU A 88 2.89 -31.22 -8.25
C GLU A 88 4.28 -31.18 -8.89
N THR A 89 5.21 -30.50 -8.23
CA THR A 89 6.55 -30.19 -8.77
C THR A 89 7.67 -30.66 -7.84
N GLY A 90 7.35 -31.39 -6.76
CA GLY A 90 8.30 -31.79 -5.72
C GLY A 90 8.75 -30.63 -4.81
N ILE A 91 8.22 -29.43 -5.00
CA ILE A 91 8.50 -28.28 -4.13
C ILE A 91 7.66 -28.38 -2.86
N THR A 92 8.32 -28.28 -1.70
CA THR A 92 7.69 -28.39 -0.37
C THR A 92 6.57 -27.38 -0.13
N LYS A 93 6.71 -26.15 -0.65
CA LYS A 93 5.70 -25.10 -0.57
C LYS A 93 5.45 -24.53 -1.97
N PRO A 94 4.49 -25.07 -2.75
CA PRO A 94 4.18 -24.54 -4.07
C PRO A 94 3.68 -23.09 -3.99
N GLY A 95 3.76 -22.39 -5.12
CA GLY A 95 3.39 -20.97 -5.23
C GLY A 95 1.94 -20.74 -4.85
N ASP A 96 1.71 -20.02 -3.76
CA ASP A 96 0.37 -19.67 -3.27
C ASP A 96 -0.05 -18.26 -3.67
N TYR A 97 0.70 -17.59 -4.55
CA TYR A 97 0.37 -16.25 -5.04
C TYR A 97 -0.39 -16.30 -6.36
N PRO A 98 -1.24 -15.30 -6.63
CA PRO A 98 -1.80 -15.08 -7.95
C PRO A 98 -0.75 -15.08 -9.08
N VAL A 99 -1.16 -15.54 -10.26
CA VAL A 99 -0.27 -15.85 -11.39
C VAL A 99 0.55 -14.65 -11.86
N ALA A 100 0.06 -13.41 -11.78
CA ALA A 100 0.85 -12.27 -12.24
C ALA A 100 2.14 -12.09 -11.43
N TYR A 101 2.13 -12.43 -10.13
CA TYR A 101 3.35 -12.42 -9.33
C TYR A 101 4.28 -13.58 -9.71
N ILE A 102 3.72 -14.77 -10.01
CA ILE A 102 4.53 -15.89 -10.50
C ILE A 102 5.17 -15.57 -11.86
N ASN A 103 4.45 -14.88 -12.75
CA ASN A 103 4.99 -14.37 -14.01
C ASN A 103 6.12 -13.36 -13.79
N LEU A 104 5.98 -12.49 -12.78
CA LEU A 104 7.04 -11.56 -12.40
C LEU A 104 8.30 -12.32 -11.97
N LEU A 105 8.16 -13.36 -11.13
CA LEU A 105 9.30 -14.21 -10.76
C LEU A 105 9.92 -14.93 -11.98
N ALA A 106 9.09 -15.43 -12.88
CA ALA A 106 9.53 -16.09 -14.11
C ALA A 106 10.29 -15.12 -15.02
N PHE A 107 9.82 -13.88 -15.17
CA PHE A 107 10.55 -12.82 -15.86
C PHE A 107 11.89 -12.51 -15.19
N LEU A 108 11.90 -12.35 -13.86
CA LEU A 108 13.11 -12.04 -13.09
C LEU A 108 14.16 -13.16 -13.16
N SER A 109 13.74 -14.40 -13.43
CA SER A 109 14.64 -15.56 -13.51
C SER A 109 15.62 -15.54 -14.68
N TYR A 110 15.35 -14.72 -15.72
CA TYR A 110 16.24 -14.56 -16.88
C TYR A 110 17.45 -13.66 -16.61
N PHE A 111 17.41 -12.83 -15.56
CA PHE A 111 18.53 -11.95 -15.26
C PHE A 111 19.67 -12.72 -14.56
N PRO A 112 20.94 -12.36 -14.83
CA PRO A 112 22.10 -12.95 -14.17
C PRO A 112 22.30 -12.36 -12.76
N ILE A 113 21.23 -12.29 -11.97
CA ILE A 113 21.20 -11.74 -10.62
C ILE A 113 20.63 -12.82 -9.68
N GLU A 114 21.11 -12.86 -8.44
CA GLU A 114 20.59 -13.77 -7.41
C GLU A 114 19.13 -13.49 -7.09
N GLY A 115 18.32 -14.54 -6.91
CA GLY A 115 16.87 -14.41 -6.81
C GLY A 115 16.40 -13.48 -5.68
N HIS A 116 17.04 -13.56 -4.51
CA HIS A 116 16.64 -12.71 -3.37
C HIS A 116 16.95 -11.23 -3.64
N ILE A 117 18.05 -10.93 -4.35
CA ILE A 117 18.41 -9.56 -4.74
C ILE A 117 17.40 -9.06 -5.79
N SER A 118 17.12 -9.85 -6.83
CA SER A 118 16.16 -9.49 -7.88
C SER A 118 14.76 -9.20 -7.32
N ILE A 119 14.28 -10.04 -6.40
CA ILE A 119 12.99 -9.88 -5.74
C ILE A 119 12.99 -8.61 -4.88
N LYS A 120 14.03 -8.39 -4.07
CA LYS A 120 14.12 -7.19 -3.22
C LYS A 120 14.22 -5.90 -4.03
N ILE A 121 15.02 -5.86 -5.09
CA ILE A 121 15.10 -4.70 -5.98
C ILE A 121 13.71 -4.37 -6.55
N THR A 122 12.98 -5.40 -7.00
CA THR A 122 11.61 -5.23 -7.54
C THR A 122 10.67 -4.65 -6.49
N ASN A 123 10.73 -5.18 -5.28
CA ASN A 123 9.94 -4.70 -4.14
C ASN A 123 10.29 -3.26 -3.75
N ILE A 124 11.57 -2.89 -3.78
CA ILE A 124 12.06 -1.53 -3.50
C ILE A 124 11.62 -0.54 -4.59
N ILE A 125 11.64 -0.94 -5.86
CA ILE A 125 11.06 -0.12 -6.94
C ILE A 125 9.57 0.16 -6.65
N CYS A 126 8.85 -0.84 -6.14
CA CYS A 126 7.44 -0.68 -5.77
C CYS A 126 7.24 0.28 -4.59
N ASP A 127 8.18 0.39 -3.62
CA ASP A 127 8.15 1.43 -2.58
C ASP A 127 8.15 2.83 -3.20
N TYR A 128 8.99 3.05 -4.22
CA TYR A 128 9.07 4.35 -4.90
C TYR A 128 7.84 4.61 -5.77
N LEU A 129 7.34 3.61 -6.49
CA LEU A 129 6.09 3.71 -7.24
C LEU A 129 4.92 4.06 -6.32
N LEU A 130 4.86 3.47 -5.14
CA LEU A 130 3.91 3.79 -4.09
C LEU A 130 4.06 5.24 -3.63
N ALA A 131 5.27 5.66 -3.26
CA ALA A 131 5.55 7.01 -2.77
C ALA A 131 5.18 8.09 -3.81
N PHE A 132 5.47 7.85 -5.10
CA PHE A 132 5.06 8.75 -6.17
C PHE A 132 3.53 8.76 -6.36
N GLY A 133 2.87 7.62 -6.28
CA GLY A 133 1.39 7.55 -6.30
C GLY A 133 0.76 8.36 -5.15
N VAL A 134 1.34 8.28 -3.95
CA VAL A 134 0.93 9.08 -2.78
C VAL A 134 1.12 10.57 -3.03
N ILE A 135 2.25 10.99 -3.63
CA ILE A 135 2.47 12.39 -4.02
C ILE A 135 1.37 12.85 -5.00
N LEU A 136 1.02 12.02 -6.00
CA LEU A 136 -0.03 12.36 -6.97
C LEU A 136 -1.38 12.59 -6.28
N LEU A 137 -1.76 11.71 -5.33
CA LEU A 137 -2.98 11.89 -4.52
C LEU A 137 -2.93 13.18 -3.68
N ILE A 138 -1.84 13.41 -2.97
CA ILE A 138 -1.69 14.57 -2.08
C ILE A 138 -1.74 15.87 -2.88
N ARG A 139 -1.18 15.87 -4.10
CA ARG A 139 -1.22 17.02 -5.00
C ARG A 139 -2.62 17.35 -5.52
N GLU A 140 -3.62 16.49 -5.35
CA GLU A 140 -5.02 16.87 -5.58
C GLU A 140 -5.51 17.88 -4.54
N PHE A 141 -4.95 17.86 -3.33
CA PHE A 141 -5.38 18.69 -2.20
C PHE A 141 -4.36 19.76 -1.80
N ASN A 142 -3.07 19.57 -2.12
CA ASN A 142 -1.99 20.48 -1.75
C ASN A 142 -0.91 20.55 -2.85
N LYS A 143 -0.74 21.72 -3.48
CA LYS A 143 0.20 21.91 -4.59
C LYS A 143 1.66 22.17 -4.16
N SER A 144 1.94 22.23 -2.85
CA SER A 144 3.29 22.50 -2.33
C SER A 144 4.27 21.36 -2.62
N TRP A 145 5.38 21.69 -3.30
CA TRP A 145 6.49 20.76 -3.51
C TRP A 145 7.19 20.36 -2.22
N PHE A 146 7.25 21.27 -1.24
CA PHE A 146 7.75 20.94 0.10
C PHE A 146 6.90 19.88 0.77
N PHE A 147 5.57 19.98 0.65
CA PHE A 147 4.65 18.98 1.20
C PHE A 147 4.74 17.64 0.45
N SER A 148 4.97 17.69 -0.87
CA SER A 148 5.24 16.49 -1.68
C SER A 148 6.52 15.78 -1.22
N LEU A 149 7.57 16.54 -0.91
CA LEU A 149 8.82 16.01 -0.38
C LEU A 149 8.64 15.40 1.01
N ILE A 150 7.91 16.04 1.92
CA ILE A 150 7.55 15.45 3.22
C ILE A 150 6.86 14.11 3.02
N SER A 151 5.86 14.06 2.14
CA SER A 151 5.08 12.86 1.86
C SER A 151 5.96 11.73 1.35
N PHE A 152 6.86 12.03 0.40
CA PHE A 152 7.84 11.08 -0.11
C PHE A 152 8.75 10.55 1.02
N THR A 153 9.36 11.45 1.79
CA THR A 153 10.27 11.12 2.89
C THR A 153 9.59 10.22 3.92
N VAL A 154 8.37 10.57 4.35
CA VAL A 154 7.62 9.77 5.32
C VAL A 154 7.37 8.38 4.79
N LEU A 155 6.94 8.22 3.53
CA LEU A 155 6.64 6.91 2.96
C LEU A 155 7.89 6.03 2.81
N VAL A 156 8.99 6.57 2.27
CA VAL A 156 10.18 5.75 2.00
C VAL A 156 10.96 5.39 3.25
N PHE A 157 10.81 6.15 4.34
CA PHE A 157 11.40 5.86 5.65
C PHE A 157 10.39 5.31 6.66
N PHE A 158 9.15 5.06 6.25
CA PHE A 158 8.17 4.45 7.14
C PHE A 158 8.64 3.04 7.54
N PRO A 159 8.61 2.67 8.84
CA PRO A 159 9.18 1.41 9.30
C PRO A 159 8.69 0.19 8.51
N THR A 160 7.39 0.10 8.26
CA THR A 160 6.82 -1.06 7.56
C THR A 160 7.15 -1.08 6.07
N SER A 161 7.46 0.05 5.43
CA SER A 161 7.97 0.05 4.04
C SER A 161 9.33 -0.63 3.98
N ILE A 162 10.27 -0.26 4.86
CA ILE A 162 11.60 -0.87 4.91
C ILE A 162 11.50 -2.34 5.31
N LEU A 163 10.69 -2.65 6.34
CA LEU A 163 10.54 -4.02 6.83
C LEU A 163 9.89 -4.93 5.78
N ASN A 164 8.86 -4.49 5.06
CA ASN A 164 8.16 -5.32 4.08
C ASN A 164 9.05 -5.60 2.85
N SER A 165 9.61 -4.55 2.24
CA SER A 165 10.32 -4.68 0.97
C SER A 165 11.75 -5.22 1.15
N ALA A 166 12.55 -4.58 2.00
CA ALA A 166 14.00 -4.82 2.07
C ALA A 166 14.37 -5.91 3.08
N VAL A 167 13.72 -5.94 4.24
CA VAL A 167 13.99 -6.96 5.28
C VAL A 167 13.26 -8.25 4.94
N TRP A 168 11.93 -8.21 4.84
CA TRP A 168 11.11 -9.41 4.63
C TRP A 168 11.20 -9.92 3.19
N GLY A 169 11.28 -9.03 2.20
CA GLY A 169 11.21 -9.38 0.78
C GLY A 169 9.79 -9.71 0.31
N GLN A 170 8.79 -9.27 1.06
CA GLN A 170 7.38 -9.40 0.71
C GLN A 170 6.98 -8.37 -0.35
N CYS A 171 5.88 -8.61 -1.05
CA CYS A 171 5.41 -7.77 -2.16
C CYS A 171 4.16 -6.94 -1.83
N ASP A 172 3.89 -6.66 -0.55
CA ASP A 172 2.66 -5.93 -0.18
C ASP A 172 2.67 -4.50 -0.74
N GLN A 173 3.83 -3.85 -0.85
CA GLN A 173 3.96 -2.57 -1.53
C GLN A 173 3.58 -2.59 -3.02
N LEU A 174 3.68 -3.73 -3.72
CA LEU A 174 3.32 -3.83 -5.14
C LEU A 174 1.81 -3.63 -5.31
N TYR A 175 0.98 -4.41 -4.61
CA TYR A 175 -0.46 -4.30 -4.77
C TYR A 175 -1.00 -3.00 -4.17
N VAL A 176 -0.42 -2.52 -3.06
CA VAL A 176 -0.81 -1.23 -2.47
C VAL A 176 -0.42 -0.05 -3.35
N ALA A 177 0.73 -0.09 -4.04
CA ALA A 177 1.06 0.90 -5.07
C ALA A 177 -0.04 0.93 -6.14
N LEU A 178 -0.38 -0.23 -6.71
CA LEU A 178 -1.42 -0.31 -7.74
C LEU A 178 -2.79 0.19 -7.23
N ILE A 179 -3.16 -0.05 -5.97
CA ILE A 179 -4.38 0.51 -5.36
C ILE A 179 -4.30 2.03 -5.24
N VAL A 180 -3.17 2.59 -4.79
CA VAL A 180 -2.97 4.05 -4.69
C VAL A 180 -3.08 4.72 -6.05
N TRP A 181 -2.50 4.12 -7.09
CA TRP A 181 -2.63 4.59 -8.46
C TRP A 181 -4.07 4.45 -8.98
N THR A 182 -4.75 3.35 -8.66
CA THR A 182 -6.18 3.16 -8.96
C THR A 182 -7.01 4.28 -8.35
N LEU A 183 -6.78 4.57 -7.07
CA LEU A 183 -7.48 5.63 -6.34
C LEU A 183 -7.25 6.99 -6.98
N TRP A 184 -6.01 7.32 -7.34
CA TRP A 184 -5.71 8.57 -8.05
C TRP A 184 -6.43 8.67 -9.39
N LEU A 185 -6.46 7.59 -10.17
CA LEU A 185 -7.18 7.53 -11.44
C LEU A 185 -8.70 7.66 -11.26
N LEU A 186 -9.27 7.09 -10.19
CA LEU A 186 -10.67 7.27 -9.82
C LEU A 186 -10.98 8.73 -9.48
N LEU A 187 -10.11 9.41 -8.73
CA LEU A 187 -10.25 10.85 -8.46
C LEU A 187 -10.18 11.71 -9.74
N LYS A 188 -9.49 11.22 -10.76
CA LYS A 188 -9.45 11.83 -12.11
C LYS A 188 -10.58 11.40 -13.03
N ASN A 189 -11.57 10.65 -12.54
CA ASN A 189 -12.66 10.06 -13.32
C ASN A 189 -12.19 9.14 -14.48
N LYS A 190 -10.96 8.62 -14.43
CA LYS A 190 -10.37 7.72 -15.44
C LYS A 190 -10.71 6.26 -15.10
N HIS A 191 -12.00 5.92 -15.04
CA HIS A 191 -12.47 4.64 -14.50
C HIS A 191 -11.97 3.41 -15.27
N PHE A 192 -11.87 3.51 -16.59
CA PHE A 192 -11.34 2.42 -17.42
C PHE A 192 -9.90 2.07 -17.05
N LEU A 193 -9.02 3.08 -17.00
CA LEU A 193 -7.62 2.89 -16.64
C LEU A 193 -7.47 2.47 -15.17
N ALA A 194 -8.28 3.03 -14.26
CA ALA A 194 -8.33 2.61 -12.87
C ALA A 194 -8.60 1.11 -12.74
N MET A 195 -9.57 0.57 -13.49
CA MET A 195 -9.89 -0.85 -13.43
C MET A 195 -8.84 -1.74 -14.09
N ILE A 196 -8.11 -1.26 -15.10
CA ILE A 196 -6.93 -1.99 -15.60
C ILE A 196 -5.91 -2.16 -14.46
N VAL A 197 -5.55 -1.06 -13.80
CA VAL A 197 -4.55 -1.06 -12.71
C VAL A 197 -5.03 -1.91 -11.52
N LEU A 198 -6.31 -1.84 -11.15
CA LEU A 198 -6.88 -2.67 -10.09
C LEU A 198 -6.95 -4.16 -10.46
N GLY A 199 -7.17 -4.47 -11.74
CA GLY A 199 -7.11 -5.83 -12.26
C GLY A 199 -5.70 -6.41 -12.12
N LEU A 200 -4.66 -5.63 -12.44
CA LEU A 200 -3.27 -6.01 -12.18
C LEU A 200 -3.00 -6.19 -10.69
N ALA A 201 -3.53 -5.33 -9.82
CA ALA A 201 -3.38 -5.48 -8.37
C ALA A 201 -4.00 -6.81 -7.89
N THR A 202 -5.22 -7.13 -8.32
CA THR A 202 -5.92 -8.38 -7.97
C THR A 202 -5.20 -9.61 -8.52
N ALA A 203 -4.60 -9.48 -9.70
CA ALA A 203 -3.78 -10.52 -10.32
C ALA A 203 -2.44 -10.76 -9.61
N THR A 204 -2.02 -9.87 -8.71
CA THR A 204 -0.80 -10.02 -7.89
C THR A 204 -1.09 -10.47 -6.46
N LYS A 205 -2.16 -9.94 -5.84
CA LYS A 205 -2.55 -10.22 -4.46
C LYS A 205 -4.06 -10.16 -4.26
N LEU A 206 -4.61 -11.20 -3.63
CA LEU A 206 -6.03 -11.29 -3.27
C LEU A 206 -6.45 -10.22 -2.26
N GLN A 207 -5.50 -9.70 -1.48
CA GLN A 207 -5.69 -8.60 -0.51
C GLN A 207 -6.16 -7.29 -1.18
N THR A 208 -6.08 -7.19 -2.51
CA THR A 208 -6.74 -6.12 -3.27
C THR A 208 -8.25 -6.03 -3.00
N THR A 209 -8.87 -7.14 -2.58
CA THR A 209 -10.28 -7.20 -2.19
C THR A 209 -10.66 -6.20 -1.08
N PHE A 210 -9.70 -5.78 -0.24
CA PHE A 210 -9.93 -4.77 0.81
C PHE A 210 -10.38 -3.42 0.24
N PHE A 211 -10.02 -3.12 -1.01
CA PHE A 211 -10.40 -1.87 -1.67
C PHE A 211 -11.75 -1.94 -2.40
N LEU A 212 -12.28 -3.13 -2.70
CA LEU A 212 -13.52 -3.28 -3.47
C LEU A 212 -14.74 -2.58 -2.84
N PRO A 213 -14.93 -2.56 -1.51
CA PRO A 213 -16.02 -1.81 -0.90
C PRO A 213 -16.01 -0.31 -1.23
N VAL A 214 -14.84 0.28 -1.50
CA VAL A 214 -14.73 1.69 -1.94
C VAL A 214 -15.43 1.91 -3.28
N LEU A 215 -15.31 0.96 -4.22
CA LEU A 215 -16.01 1.02 -5.51
C LEU A 215 -17.52 0.89 -5.35
N ILE A 216 -17.98 0.07 -4.40
CA ILE A 216 -19.39 -0.04 -4.05
C ILE A 216 -19.90 1.28 -3.48
N PHE A 217 -19.16 1.89 -2.55
CA PHE A 217 -19.47 3.23 -2.03
C PHE A 217 -19.59 4.29 -3.14
N MET A 218 -18.63 4.31 -4.08
CA MET A 218 -18.69 5.22 -5.24
C MET A 218 -19.87 4.92 -6.17
N TRP A 219 -20.23 3.64 -6.36
CA TRP A 219 -21.37 3.24 -7.16
C TRP A 219 -22.70 3.65 -6.52
N LEU A 220 -22.87 3.46 -5.21
CA LEU A 220 -24.03 3.94 -4.43
C LEU A 220 -24.21 5.46 -4.57
N ASN A 221 -23.10 6.19 -4.68
CA ASN A 221 -23.06 7.63 -4.93
C ASN A 221 -23.17 8.03 -6.43
N LYS A 222 -23.43 7.07 -7.34
CA LYS A 222 -23.48 7.28 -8.79
C LYS A 222 -22.20 7.87 -9.40
N LYS A 223 -21.05 7.77 -8.70
CA LYS A 223 -19.73 8.19 -9.18
C LYS A 223 -18.97 7.09 -9.89
N PHE A 224 -19.41 5.84 -9.81
CA PHE A 224 -18.79 4.70 -10.47
C PHE A 224 -19.84 3.80 -11.15
N LYS A 225 -19.48 3.15 -12.26
CA LYS A 225 -20.37 2.24 -13.00
C LYS A 225 -19.86 0.81 -12.88
N LEU A 226 -20.68 -0.12 -12.40
CA LEU A 226 -20.28 -1.51 -12.16
C LEU A 226 -19.78 -2.24 -13.42
N ARG A 227 -20.20 -1.83 -14.63
CA ARG A 227 -19.70 -2.42 -15.88
C ARG A 227 -18.16 -2.36 -16.03
N TYR A 228 -17.48 -1.44 -15.35
CA TYR A 228 -16.02 -1.36 -15.38
C TYR A 228 -15.35 -2.55 -14.68
N PHE A 229 -16.07 -3.33 -13.85
CA PHE A 229 -15.55 -4.59 -13.32
C PHE A 229 -15.17 -5.58 -14.43
N LEU A 230 -15.84 -5.53 -15.60
CA LEU A 230 -15.43 -6.34 -16.75
C LEU A 230 -14.00 -6.01 -17.22
N VAL A 231 -13.61 -4.74 -17.13
CA VAL A 231 -12.25 -4.29 -17.49
C VAL A 231 -11.23 -4.80 -16.46
N MET A 232 -11.60 -4.77 -15.17
CA MET A 232 -10.77 -5.32 -14.10
C MET A 232 -10.53 -6.82 -14.30
N PHE A 233 -11.60 -7.60 -14.54
CA PHE A 233 -11.48 -9.03 -14.80
C PHE A 233 -10.71 -9.32 -16.09
N LEU A 234 -10.92 -8.54 -17.15
CA LEU A 234 -10.14 -8.68 -18.38
C LEU A 234 -8.65 -8.44 -18.13
N ALA A 235 -8.28 -7.34 -17.47
CA ALA A 235 -6.88 -7.03 -17.17
C ALA A 235 -6.23 -8.12 -16.31
N MET A 236 -6.95 -8.63 -15.32
CA MET A 236 -6.52 -9.78 -14.53
C MET A 236 -6.33 -11.03 -15.41
N PHE A 237 -7.29 -11.33 -16.29
CA PHE A 237 -7.25 -12.48 -17.18
C PHE A 237 -6.09 -12.43 -18.18
N LEU A 238 -5.76 -11.25 -18.70
CA LEU A 238 -4.62 -11.04 -19.59
C LEU A 238 -3.29 -11.41 -18.93
N THR A 239 -3.19 -11.35 -17.60
CA THR A 239 -1.99 -11.81 -16.90
C THR A 239 -1.78 -13.32 -16.98
N PHE A 240 -2.79 -14.12 -17.34
CA PHE A 240 -2.64 -15.57 -17.47
C PHE A 240 -2.11 -16.02 -18.83
N ILE A 241 -2.03 -15.11 -19.82
CA ILE A 241 -1.57 -15.41 -21.17
C ILE A 241 -0.21 -16.13 -21.21
N PRO A 242 0.83 -15.70 -20.46
CA PRO A 242 2.11 -16.41 -20.45
C PRO A 242 2.00 -17.87 -20.01
N SER A 243 1.14 -18.16 -19.03
CA SER A 243 0.90 -19.54 -18.57
C SER A 243 0.18 -20.37 -19.63
N TYR A 244 -0.82 -19.82 -20.30
CA TYR A 244 -1.52 -20.53 -21.38
C TYR A 244 -0.61 -20.82 -22.58
N ILE A 245 0.25 -19.86 -22.97
CA ILE A 245 1.27 -20.08 -24.01
C ILE A 245 2.23 -21.20 -23.59
N ALA A 246 2.57 -21.30 -22.32
CA ALA A 246 3.43 -22.35 -21.78
C ALA A 246 2.73 -23.71 -21.61
N GLY A 247 1.41 -23.81 -21.88
CA GLY A 247 0.64 -25.06 -21.83
C GLY A 247 -0.16 -25.29 -20.54
N ALA A 248 -0.40 -24.24 -19.74
CA ALA A 248 -1.28 -24.32 -18.58
C ALA A 248 -2.74 -24.63 -19.00
N PRO A 249 -3.49 -25.40 -18.21
CA PRO A 249 -4.91 -25.61 -18.47
C PRO A 249 -5.70 -24.33 -18.24
N PHE A 250 -6.74 -24.08 -19.06
CA PHE A 250 -7.56 -22.87 -18.98
C PHE A 250 -8.14 -22.63 -17.58
N GLY A 251 -8.58 -23.69 -16.90
CA GLY A 251 -9.19 -23.65 -15.57
C GLY A 251 -8.23 -23.30 -14.41
N MET A 252 -6.92 -23.29 -14.65
CA MET A 252 -5.90 -23.13 -13.61
C MET A 252 -6.10 -21.88 -12.74
N PRO A 253 -6.35 -20.67 -13.28
CA PRO A 253 -6.49 -19.50 -12.44
C PRO A 253 -7.67 -19.60 -11.47
N PHE A 254 -8.80 -20.16 -11.91
CA PHE A 254 -10.00 -20.32 -11.07
C PHE A 254 -9.71 -21.23 -9.87
N GLU A 255 -9.03 -22.35 -10.11
CA GLU A 255 -8.63 -23.27 -9.03
C GLU A 255 -7.62 -22.62 -8.08
N MET A 256 -6.66 -21.82 -8.58
CA MET A 256 -5.73 -21.09 -7.70
C MET A 256 -6.44 -20.12 -6.75
N TYR A 257 -7.38 -19.32 -7.27
CA TYR A 257 -8.15 -18.40 -6.41
C TYR A 257 -9.06 -19.16 -5.44
N LYS A 258 -9.69 -20.25 -5.88
CA LYS A 258 -10.50 -21.11 -5.02
C LYS A 258 -9.68 -21.70 -3.87
N LEU A 259 -8.49 -22.22 -4.15
CA LEU A 259 -7.58 -22.75 -3.13
C LEU A 259 -7.13 -21.68 -2.14
N GLN A 260 -6.84 -20.45 -2.60
CA GLN A 260 -6.52 -19.34 -1.70
C GLN A 260 -7.68 -18.94 -0.78
N ILE A 261 -8.92 -19.02 -1.26
CA ILE A 261 -10.10 -18.64 -0.49
C ILE A 261 -10.49 -19.71 0.54
N SER A 262 -10.45 -20.99 0.18
CA SER A 262 -11.08 -22.06 0.98
C SER A 262 -10.22 -23.27 1.29
N GLY A 263 -8.96 -23.33 0.83
CA GLY A 263 -8.17 -24.58 0.88
C GLY A 263 -6.77 -24.47 1.50
N LEU A 264 -6.09 -23.34 1.37
CA LEU A 264 -4.67 -23.22 1.72
C LEU A 264 -4.41 -22.88 3.18
N TYR A 265 -5.26 -22.03 3.78
CA TYR A 265 -5.03 -21.48 5.10
C TYR A 265 -6.03 -22.05 6.11
N LYS A 266 -5.51 -22.66 7.18
CA LYS A 266 -6.28 -23.41 8.19
C LYS A 266 -6.39 -22.69 9.53
N ASN A 267 -5.62 -21.63 9.77
CA ASN A 267 -5.74 -20.86 11.01
C ASN A 267 -6.62 -19.65 10.75
N ALA A 268 -7.53 -19.34 11.68
CA ALA A 268 -8.34 -18.11 11.59
C ALA A 268 -7.48 -16.84 11.64
N ASN A 269 -6.30 -16.89 12.26
CA ASN A 269 -5.34 -15.81 12.30
C ASN A 269 -3.90 -16.34 12.14
N TYR A 270 -3.10 -15.66 11.33
CA TYR A 270 -1.66 -15.86 11.19
C TYR A 270 -0.92 -14.65 11.76
N GLY A 271 -1.20 -14.31 13.02
CA GLY A 271 -0.53 -13.22 13.72
C GLY A 271 -0.91 -11.80 13.27
N ALA A 272 -2.03 -11.61 12.55
CA ALA A 272 -2.55 -10.28 12.26
C ALA A 272 -3.18 -9.64 13.52
N GLY A 273 -3.10 -8.32 13.61
CA GLY A 273 -3.87 -7.51 14.57
C GLY A 273 -5.35 -7.42 14.19
N SER A 274 -6.00 -8.58 14.01
CA SER A 274 -7.41 -8.73 13.61
C SER A 274 -8.28 -9.13 14.81
N ILE A 275 -9.60 -9.17 14.63
CA ILE A 275 -10.52 -9.62 15.67
C ILE A 275 -10.22 -11.06 16.15
N TYR A 276 -9.66 -11.88 15.27
CA TYR A 276 -9.34 -13.28 15.57
C TYR A 276 -8.15 -13.43 16.53
N ALA A 277 -7.37 -12.38 16.79
CA ALA A 277 -6.33 -12.38 17.82
C ALA A 277 -6.89 -12.58 19.24
N PHE A 278 -8.17 -12.25 19.46
CA PHE A 278 -8.81 -12.35 20.78
C PHE A 278 -9.39 -13.74 21.10
N PHE A 279 -9.54 -14.61 20.10
CA PHE A 279 -10.22 -15.89 20.28
C PHE A 279 -9.23 -17.04 20.07
N GLU A 280 -8.86 -17.79 21.11
CA GLU A 280 -7.96 -18.97 20.99
C GLU A 280 -8.66 -20.31 21.20
N PHE A 281 -9.97 -20.39 20.96
CA PHE A 281 -10.76 -21.60 21.18
C PHE A 281 -10.81 -22.48 19.91
N ASN A 282 -10.32 -23.73 19.99
CA ASN A 282 -10.26 -24.64 18.84
C ASN A 282 -11.60 -24.82 18.10
N LYS A 283 -12.71 -25.04 18.84
CA LYS A 283 -14.06 -25.18 18.25
C LYS A 283 -14.53 -23.91 17.55
N PHE A 284 -14.13 -22.74 18.05
CA PHE A 284 -14.44 -21.47 17.40
C PHE A 284 -13.72 -21.36 16.06
N TYR A 285 -12.45 -21.76 16.00
CA TYR A 285 -11.67 -21.77 14.77
C TYR A 285 -12.22 -22.72 13.71
N GLU A 286 -12.71 -23.90 14.09
CA GLU A 286 -13.36 -24.82 13.14
C GLU A 286 -14.52 -24.15 12.40
N GLY A 287 -15.42 -23.46 13.12
CA GLY A 287 -16.53 -22.72 12.52
C GLY A 287 -16.08 -21.55 11.65
N ILE A 288 -15.08 -20.79 12.10
CA ILE A 288 -14.49 -19.69 11.31
C ILE A 288 -13.90 -20.21 10.00
N ASN A 289 -13.12 -21.30 10.06
CA ASN A 289 -12.50 -21.94 8.91
C ASN A 289 -13.53 -22.60 7.98
N ALA A 290 -14.68 -23.05 8.51
CA ALA A 290 -15.78 -23.59 7.72
C ALA A 290 -16.60 -22.51 6.98
N GLY A 291 -16.22 -21.24 7.09
CA GLY A 291 -16.79 -20.12 6.33
C GLY A 291 -17.47 -19.04 7.16
N ALA A 292 -17.70 -19.26 8.46
CA ALA A 292 -18.36 -18.26 9.31
C ALA A 292 -17.59 -16.92 9.35
N GLY A 293 -16.25 -16.97 9.33
CA GLY A 293 -15.44 -15.75 9.32
C GLY A 293 -15.64 -14.89 8.08
N LEU A 294 -15.89 -15.52 6.93
CA LEU A 294 -16.18 -14.79 5.69
C LEU A 294 -17.53 -14.07 5.77
N PHE A 295 -18.55 -14.72 6.34
CA PHE A 295 -19.85 -14.07 6.59
C PHE A 295 -19.73 -12.90 7.56
N VAL A 296 -18.96 -13.04 8.65
CA VAL A 296 -18.68 -11.94 9.59
C VAL A 296 -18.05 -10.75 8.87
N ALA A 297 -17.07 -11.00 8.00
CA ALA A 297 -16.44 -9.95 7.21
C ALA A 297 -17.43 -9.26 6.26
N PHE A 298 -18.26 -10.03 5.55
CA PHE A 298 -19.29 -9.45 4.66
C PHE A 298 -20.33 -8.62 5.42
N ILE A 299 -20.75 -9.07 6.60
CA ILE A 299 -21.66 -8.32 7.47
C ILE A 299 -21.00 -7.01 7.92
N ALA A 300 -19.75 -7.05 8.39
CA ALA A 300 -19.04 -5.85 8.82
C ALA A 300 -18.86 -4.82 7.69
N VAL A 301 -18.49 -5.28 6.49
CA VAL A 301 -18.40 -4.44 5.28
C VAL A 301 -19.77 -3.87 4.91
N GLY A 302 -20.82 -4.71 4.90
CA GLY A 302 -22.19 -4.32 4.57
C GLY A 302 -22.76 -3.30 5.54
N ILE A 303 -22.58 -3.48 6.85
CA ILE A 303 -22.97 -2.52 7.88
C ILE A 303 -22.23 -1.19 7.70
N THR A 304 -20.92 -1.25 7.42
CA THR A 304 -20.13 -0.03 7.17
C THR A 304 -20.66 0.74 5.95
N LEU A 305 -20.94 0.05 4.85
CA LEU A 305 -21.55 0.65 3.65
C LEU A 305 -22.96 1.20 3.93
N LEU A 306 -23.78 0.46 4.67
CA LEU A 306 -25.13 0.88 5.06
C LEU A 306 -25.09 2.15 5.91
N PHE A 307 -24.14 2.24 6.84
CA PHE A 307 -23.92 3.45 7.65
C PHE A 307 -23.56 4.64 6.74
N LEU A 308 -22.57 4.50 5.85
CA LEU A 308 -22.19 5.55 4.91
C LEU A 308 -23.37 6.01 4.04
N TYR A 309 -24.21 5.07 3.58
CA TYR A 309 -25.40 5.34 2.79
C TYR A 309 -26.50 6.04 3.61
N HIS A 310 -26.80 5.53 4.81
CA HIS A 310 -27.82 6.09 5.70
C HIS A 310 -27.51 7.54 6.09
N TYR A 311 -26.25 7.84 6.40
CA TYR A 311 -25.79 9.20 6.69
C TYR A 311 -25.52 10.06 5.45
N LYS A 312 -25.89 9.57 4.25
CA LYS A 312 -25.78 10.28 2.97
C LYS A 312 -24.38 10.86 2.75
N VAL A 313 -23.34 10.09 3.03
CA VAL A 313 -21.96 10.54 2.85
C VAL A 313 -21.65 10.65 1.35
N PRO A 314 -21.39 11.84 0.81
CA PRO A 314 -21.13 12.01 -0.61
C PRO A 314 -19.75 11.49 -0.99
N ALA A 315 -19.62 10.93 -2.19
CA ALA A 315 -18.33 10.51 -2.73
C ALA A 315 -17.51 11.69 -3.29
N THR A 316 -17.19 12.66 -2.43
CA THR A 316 -16.20 13.71 -2.74
C THR A 316 -14.78 13.12 -2.74
N PRO A 317 -13.78 13.77 -3.38
CA PRO A 317 -12.41 13.27 -3.37
C PRO A 317 -11.85 13.00 -1.98
N LYS A 318 -12.10 13.87 -1.00
CA LYS A 318 -11.67 13.63 0.39
C LYS A 318 -12.41 12.45 1.01
N ASN A 319 -13.74 12.39 0.88
CA ASN A 319 -14.52 11.30 1.45
C ASN A 319 -14.15 9.94 0.86
N ILE A 320 -13.80 9.86 -0.43
CA ILE A 320 -13.30 8.61 -1.03
C ILE A 320 -11.98 8.18 -0.37
N ILE A 321 -11.05 9.11 -0.09
CA ILE A 321 -9.83 8.81 0.66
C ILE A 321 -10.19 8.27 2.05
N PHE A 322 -11.05 8.97 2.79
CA PHE A 322 -11.47 8.54 4.13
C PHE A 322 -12.09 7.14 4.13
N VAL A 323 -13.00 6.87 3.20
CA VAL A 323 -13.65 5.55 3.06
C VAL A 323 -12.63 4.48 2.70
N SER A 324 -11.62 4.81 1.89
CA SER A 324 -10.53 3.88 1.59
C SER A 324 -9.66 3.56 2.81
N VAL A 325 -9.40 4.55 3.68
CA VAL A 325 -8.73 4.36 4.97
C VAL A 325 -9.56 3.45 5.86
N LEU A 326 -10.87 3.70 5.95
CA LEU A 326 -11.77 2.89 6.76
C LEU A 326 -11.77 1.42 6.32
N PHE A 327 -11.92 1.14 5.02
CA PHE A 327 -11.92 -0.24 4.53
C PHE A 327 -10.54 -0.90 4.56
N SER A 328 -9.45 -0.14 4.50
CA SER A 328 -8.11 -0.69 4.72
C SER A 328 -7.92 -1.26 6.14
N LEU A 329 -8.74 -0.84 7.11
CA LEU A 329 -8.78 -1.40 8.46
C LEU A 329 -9.90 -2.44 8.61
N VAL A 330 -11.13 -2.08 8.25
CA VAL A 330 -12.32 -2.93 8.45
C VAL A 330 -12.17 -4.28 7.74
N SER A 331 -11.70 -4.29 6.48
CA SER A 331 -11.58 -5.54 5.73
C SER A 331 -10.61 -6.54 6.38
N PRO A 332 -9.32 -6.23 6.59
CA PRO A 332 -8.40 -7.18 7.23
C PRO A 332 -8.67 -7.39 8.73
N PHE A 333 -9.45 -6.54 9.40
CA PHE A 333 -9.81 -6.78 10.80
C PHE A 333 -10.84 -7.89 10.97
N PHE A 334 -11.80 -8.03 10.04
CA PHE A 334 -12.88 -9.01 10.13
C PHE A 334 -12.71 -10.23 9.22
N LEU A 335 -11.86 -10.16 8.18
CA LEU A 335 -11.56 -11.33 7.34
C LEU A 335 -10.73 -12.38 8.09
N PRO A 336 -11.04 -13.68 7.94
CA PRO A 336 -10.23 -14.75 8.52
C PRO A 336 -8.93 -14.95 7.72
N HIS A 337 -8.02 -15.76 8.26
CA HIS A 337 -6.76 -16.16 7.62
C HIS A 337 -5.80 -14.98 7.34
N MET A 338 -5.90 -13.92 8.14
CA MET A 338 -5.08 -12.73 7.95
C MET A 338 -3.67 -12.94 8.51
N HIS A 339 -2.66 -12.55 7.74
CA HIS A 339 -1.26 -12.57 8.14
C HIS A 339 -0.84 -11.26 8.81
N GLU A 340 0.24 -11.32 9.57
CA GLU A 340 0.89 -10.24 10.31
C GLU A 340 1.01 -8.94 9.50
N ARG A 341 1.23 -9.08 8.18
CA ARG A 341 1.48 -7.99 7.23
C ARG A 341 0.27 -7.42 6.51
N TYR A 342 -0.92 -8.00 6.65
CA TYR A 342 -2.08 -7.62 5.84
C TYR A 342 -2.69 -6.25 6.18
N PHE A 343 -2.22 -5.59 7.24
CA PHE A 343 -2.53 -4.18 7.52
C PHE A 343 -1.60 -3.18 6.82
N TYR A 344 -0.70 -3.61 5.93
CA TYR A 344 0.20 -2.72 5.18
C TYR A 344 -0.57 -1.65 4.35
N MET A 345 -1.76 -1.98 3.82
CA MET A 345 -2.62 -0.99 3.20
C MET A 345 -3.07 0.07 4.20
N ALA A 346 -3.43 -0.31 5.43
CA ALA A 346 -3.81 0.64 6.48
C ALA A 346 -2.66 1.56 6.90
N ASP A 347 -1.42 1.04 6.96
CA ASP A 347 -0.23 1.86 7.21
C ASP A 347 -0.16 3.05 6.23
N VAL A 348 -0.20 2.76 4.94
CA VAL A 348 -0.11 3.76 3.87
C VAL A 348 -1.30 4.71 3.90
N PHE A 349 -2.51 4.18 4.06
CA PHE A 349 -3.73 4.97 3.99
C PHE A 349 -3.89 5.89 5.21
N LEU A 350 -3.47 5.46 6.40
CA LEU A 350 -3.43 6.36 7.55
C LEU A 350 -2.39 7.48 7.41
N ILE A 351 -1.26 7.24 6.74
CA ILE A 351 -0.35 8.32 6.35
C ILE A 351 -1.04 9.31 5.40
N LEU A 352 -1.74 8.82 4.37
CA LEU A 352 -2.53 9.67 3.48
C LEU A 352 -3.56 10.51 4.26
N TYR A 353 -4.27 9.88 5.19
CA TYR A 353 -5.25 10.54 6.03
C TYR A 353 -4.62 11.70 6.83
N VAL A 354 -3.54 11.46 7.59
CA VAL A 354 -2.95 12.52 8.42
C VAL A 354 -2.33 13.64 7.58
N LEU A 355 -1.83 13.35 6.38
CA LEU A 355 -1.27 14.36 5.49
C LEU A 355 -2.35 15.18 4.79
N ILE A 356 -3.45 14.56 4.35
CA ILE A 356 -4.55 15.26 3.64
C ILE A 356 -5.39 16.08 4.62
N TYR A 357 -5.76 15.49 5.77
CA TYR A 357 -6.59 16.15 6.77
C TYR A 357 -5.80 16.99 7.78
N LYS A 358 -4.46 16.85 7.82
CA LYS A 358 -3.53 17.61 8.67
C LYS A 358 -3.90 17.56 10.16
N ARG A 359 -4.45 16.43 10.61
CA ARG A 359 -4.90 16.19 11.97
C ARG A 359 -4.65 14.75 12.38
N LYS A 360 -4.68 14.50 13.69
CA LYS A 360 -4.60 13.16 14.27
C LYS A 360 -3.35 12.38 13.80
N TYR A 361 -2.20 13.05 13.72
CA TYR A 361 -0.92 12.44 13.33
C TYR A 361 -0.58 11.16 14.11
N LEU A 362 -1.03 11.07 15.37
CA LEU A 362 -0.91 9.88 16.21
C LEU A 362 -1.53 8.63 15.58
N TYR A 363 -2.53 8.74 14.70
CA TYR A 363 -3.16 7.58 14.06
C TYR A 363 -2.18 6.82 13.16
N ALA A 364 -1.36 7.54 12.38
CA ALA A 364 -0.33 6.92 11.55
C ALA A 364 0.78 6.27 12.40
N VAL A 365 1.14 6.89 13.54
CA VAL A 365 2.11 6.33 14.48
C VAL A 365 1.58 5.05 15.13
N LEU A 366 0.34 5.06 15.62
CA LEU A 366 -0.30 3.89 16.23
C LEU A 366 -0.44 2.75 15.22
N MET A 367 -0.80 3.05 13.98
CA MET A 367 -0.87 2.04 12.92
C MET A 367 0.51 1.43 12.64
N SER A 368 1.54 2.27 12.47
CA SER A 368 2.92 1.80 12.31
C SER A 368 3.33 0.88 13.47
N PHE A 369 3.02 1.29 14.70
CA PHE A 369 3.36 0.54 15.90
C PHE A 369 2.62 -0.80 15.95
N SER A 370 1.33 -0.83 15.62
CA SER A 370 0.54 -2.05 15.49
C SER A 370 1.15 -3.02 14.48
N SER A 371 1.53 -2.54 13.29
CA SER A 371 2.17 -3.36 12.27
C SER A 371 3.56 -3.83 12.71
N VAL A 372 4.38 -2.99 13.35
CA VAL A 372 5.70 -3.42 13.83
C VAL A 372 5.60 -4.49 14.92
N LEU A 373 4.59 -4.41 15.80
CA LEU A 373 4.30 -5.45 16.80
C LEU A 373 4.05 -6.82 16.14
N THR A 374 3.26 -6.87 15.06
CA THR A 374 2.96 -8.13 14.36
C THR A 374 4.14 -8.62 13.53
N TYR A 375 4.88 -7.71 12.86
CA TYR A 375 6.02 -8.05 12.01
C TYR A 375 7.18 -8.66 12.79
N THR A 376 7.45 -8.15 13.99
CA THR A 376 8.66 -8.48 14.74
C THR A 376 8.73 -9.96 15.11
N HIS A 377 7.62 -10.55 15.53
CA HIS A 377 7.57 -11.97 15.88
C HIS A 377 7.96 -12.85 14.69
N PHE A 378 7.42 -12.56 13.51
CA PHE A 378 7.75 -13.33 12.31
C PHE A 378 9.21 -13.14 11.89
N LEU A 379 9.68 -11.90 11.84
CA LEU A 379 11.02 -11.57 11.32
C LEU A 379 12.14 -11.99 12.27
N THR A 380 11.93 -11.95 13.58
CA THR A 380 12.98 -12.15 14.58
C THR A 380 12.81 -13.43 15.40
N GLY A 381 11.64 -14.07 15.34
CA GLY A 381 11.28 -15.16 16.24
C GLY A 381 11.00 -14.70 17.68
N GLN A 382 10.94 -13.39 17.93
CA GLN A 382 10.76 -12.78 19.25
C GLN A 382 9.69 -11.70 19.20
N TYR A 383 8.97 -11.53 20.31
CA TYR A 383 8.05 -10.41 20.48
C TYR A 383 8.78 -9.17 21.00
N ILE A 384 8.33 -7.97 20.57
CA ILE A 384 8.91 -6.69 21.02
C ILE A 384 8.89 -6.62 22.55
N PHE A 385 7.71 -6.89 23.12
CA PHE A 385 7.53 -6.99 24.57
C PHE A 385 7.55 -8.45 24.97
N LYS A 386 8.74 -8.94 25.37
CA LYS A 386 8.93 -10.33 25.78
C LYS A 386 7.97 -10.78 26.89
N PHE A 387 7.59 -9.86 27.79
CA PHE A 387 6.65 -10.16 28.88
C PHE A 387 5.20 -10.31 28.42
N LEU A 388 4.83 -9.78 27.24
CA LEU A 388 3.51 -9.98 26.64
C LEU A 388 3.46 -11.25 25.76
N ASP A 389 4.61 -11.70 25.24
CA ASP A 389 4.66 -12.82 24.30
C ASP A 389 3.61 -12.65 23.16
N LYS A 390 2.77 -13.66 22.91
CA LYS A 390 1.68 -13.62 21.91
C LYS A 390 0.69 -12.47 22.12
N ASP A 391 0.56 -11.91 23.33
CA ASP A 391 -0.31 -10.76 23.61
C ASP A 391 0.10 -9.50 22.86
N CYS A 392 1.31 -9.43 22.30
CA CYS A 392 1.66 -8.36 21.36
C CYS A 392 0.71 -8.31 20.15
N VAL A 393 0.21 -9.45 19.67
CA VAL A 393 -0.75 -9.52 18.56
C VAL A 393 -2.13 -9.02 19.00
N ARG A 394 -2.54 -9.33 20.24
CA ARG A 394 -3.78 -8.79 20.84
C ARG A 394 -3.69 -7.28 21.05
N LEU A 395 -2.54 -6.78 21.48
CA LEU A 395 -2.28 -5.34 21.58
C LEU A 395 -2.40 -4.66 20.21
N ALA A 396 -1.83 -5.25 19.16
CA ALA A 396 -2.00 -4.76 17.79
C ALA A 396 -3.47 -4.76 17.36
N ALA A 397 -4.22 -5.81 17.67
CA ALA A 397 -5.66 -5.87 17.41
C ALA A 397 -6.46 -4.80 18.18
N LEU A 398 -6.12 -4.53 19.45
CA LEU A 398 -6.74 -3.46 20.23
C LEU A 398 -6.45 -2.07 19.63
N ILE A 399 -5.21 -1.84 19.19
CA ILE A 399 -4.83 -0.59 18.52
C ILE A 399 -5.64 -0.43 17.23
N ASN A 400 -5.72 -1.47 16.39
CA ASN A 400 -6.46 -1.42 15.13
C ASN A 400 -7.96 -1.19 15.36
N LEU A 401 -8.56 -1.84 16.36
CA LEU A 401 -9.95 -1.60 16.78
C LEU A 401 -10.15 -0.15 17.25
N GLY A 402 -9.24 0.35 18.10
CA GLY A 402 -9.25 1.73 18.57
C GLY A 402 -9.16 2.74 17.43
N LEU A 403 -8.31 2.49 16.44
CA LEU A 403 -8.18 3.33 15.23
C LEU A 403 -9.47 3.33 14.41
N MET A 404 -10.12 2.19 14.21
CA MET A 404 -11.41 2.13 13.51
C MET A 404 -12.48 2.97 14.22
N ILE A 405 -12.63 2.80 15.53
CA ILE A 405 -13.58 3.57 16.33
C ILE A 405 -13.24 5.06 16.28
N ALA A 406 -11.96 5.41 16.44
CA ALA A 406 -11.50 6.80 16.41
C ALA A 406 -11.72 7.47 15.05
N LEU A 407 -11.58 6.74 13.94
CA LEU A 407 -11.94 7.22 12.61
C LEU A 407 -13.45 7.43 12.48
N MET A 408 -14.27 6.47 12.93
CA MET A 408 -15.74 6.62 12.89
C MET A 408 -16.22 7.82 13.70
N VAL A 409 -15.61 8.09 14.85
CA VAL A 409 -15.89 9.30 15.64
C VAL A 409 -15.42 10.55 14.90
N ASP A 410 -14.22 10.54 14.33
CA ASP A 410 -13.67 11.71 13.63
C ASP A 410 -14.38 11.99 12.30
N ALA A 411 -15.09 11.02 11.74
CA ALA A 411 -15.88 11.15 10.51
C ALA A 411 -16.78 12.39 10.52
N LYS A 412 -17.39 12.72 11.66
CA LYS A 412 -18.23 13.91 11.85
C LYS A 412 -17.50 15.23 11.60
N ASN A 413 -16.19 15.25 11.80
CA ASN A 413 -15.34 16.44 11.69
C ASN A 413 -14.68 16.58 10.31
N VAL A 414 -14.61 15.49 9.54
CA VAL A 414 -13.78 15.42 8.32
C VAL A 414 -14.56 15.09 7.05
N LEU A 415 -15.71 14.42 7.17
CA LEU A 415 -16.53 14.10 6.01
C LEU A 415 -17.21 15.37 5.49
N GLU A 416 -16.99 15.65 4.22
CA GLU A 416 -17.68 16.70 3.50
C GLU A 416 -19.14 16.30 3.32
N LYS A 417 -20.07 17.25 3.46
CA LYS A 417 -21.50 17.07 3.20
C LYS A 417 -21.84 17.53 1.78
N ASP A 418 -22.96 17.08 1.24
CA ASP A 418 -23.49 17.68 0.01
C ASP A 418 -23.66 19.18 0.22
N ALA A 419 -23.36 19.97 -0.81
CA ALA A 419 -23.74 21.37 -0.81
C ALA A 419 -25.27 21.43 -0.68
N GLU A 420 -25.78 22.18 0.31
CA GLU A 420 -27.20 22.49 0.33
C GLU A 420 -27.57 23.09 -1.03
N PRO A 421 -28.67 22.63 -1.67
CA PRO A 421 -29.11 23.25 -2.91
C PRO A 421 -29.27 24.74 -2.62
N ALA A 422 -28.54 25.58 -3.35
CA ALA A 422 -28.71 27.01 -3.28
C ALA A 422 -30.22 27.28 -3.36
N GLN A 423 -30.76 27.92 -2.33
CA GLN A 423 -32.14 28.40 -2.39
C GLN A 423 -32.20 29.23 -3.66
N LEU A 424 -32.98 28.74 -4.63
CA LEU A 424 -33.36 29.54 -5.79
C LEU A 424 -34.05 30.76 -5.19
N GLU A 425 -33.32 31.87 -5.09
CA GLU A 425 -33.92 33.18 -4.91
C GLU A 425 -34.85 33.35 -6.11
N THR A 426 -36.11 32.96 -5.92
CA THR A 426 -37.23 33.47 -6.69
C THR A 426 -37.36 34.93 -6.30
N ASN A 427 -36.47 35.77 -6.83
CA ASN A 427 -36.75 37.18 -6.95
C ASN A 427 -37.86 37.31 -7.99
N SER A 428 -39.06 37.38 -7.44
CA SER A 428 -40.20 38.07 -8.02
C SER A 428 -39.75 39.41 -8.60
N GLU A 429 -39.71 39.52 -9.91
CA GLU A 429 -39.97 40.79 -10.58
C GLU A 429 -41.35 40.70 -11.23
N GLU A 430 -42.34 41.11 -10.45
CA GLU A 430 -43.54 41.75 -10.99
C GLU A 430 -43.09 42.96 -11.82
N THR A 431 -42.95 42.80 -13.13
CA THR A 431 -42.97 43.95 -14.03
C THR A 431 -44.41 44.26 -14.37
N LYS A 432 -45.03 45.11 -13.55
CA LYS A 432 -46.05 46.04 -14.05
C LYS A 432 -45.35 46.99 -15.03
N ILE A 433 -45.84 47.04 -16.26
CA ILE A 433 -46.21 48.23 -17.06
C ILE A 433 -46.93 47.73 -18.32
#